data_AF-A0A6G1WJ51-F1
#
_entry.id   AF-A0A6G1WJ51-F1
#
_cell.length_a   1.000
_cell.length_b   1.000
_cell.length_c   1.000
_cell.angle_alpha   90.00
_cell.angle_beta   90.00
_cell.angle_gamma   90.00
#
_symmetry.space_group_name_H-M   'P 1'
#
loop_
_entity.id
_entity.type
_entity.pdbx_description
1 polymer ?
#
loop_
_entity_poly.entity_id
_entity_poly.type
_entity_poly.pdbx_seq_one_letter_code
_entity_poly.pdbx_strand_id
1 'polypeptide(L)'
;MINTVPQGAAMLLEFIREAEVGSSGRASYDVIYGHNQGGLAKPLTAMTVAQVLAAQKGWSKAHGSSAAGAYQFMRATLAGLLKEVAWLRGDHRFDAALQDRLALHLLNRRGLAAFLAGEIGRAEFARRLAMEWASLPVLTDSKGSRQRVRRGQSYYAGDGQNRALVRPERLEGVLGAALAASKQLGEANREIEAAPVAPVRTRKPVSRSGRFWTWLLTAGGTILTALKELNLVALDWRVQLAILAAIIGFAVYAIWSMPAVRDALGLTR
;
A
#
# COMPACT_ATOMS: atom_id res chain seq x y z
N MET A 1 5.08 -0.21 5.15
CA MET A 1 3.70 0.02 4.67
C MET A 1 3.77 0.11 3.15
N ILE A 2 3.00 -0.69 2.42
CA ILE A 2 2.97 -0.68 0.95
C ILE A 2 1.91 0.33 0.51
N ASN A 3 2.31 1.26 -0.36
CA ASN A 3 1.59 2.46 -0.84
C ASN A 3 0.32 2.19 -1.68
N THR A 4 -0.54 1.23 -1.33
CA THR A 4 -1.76 0.94 -2.12
C THR A 4 -3.06 1.38 -1.48
N VAL A 5 -3.02 1.95 -0.27
CA VAL A 5 -4.22 2.39 0.46
C VAL A 5 -4.21 3.91 0.57
N PRO A 6 -5.26 4.63 0.11
CA PRO A 6 -5.38 6.07 0.30
C PRO A 6 -5.23 6.44 1.77
N GLN A 7 -4.55 7.55 2.08
CA GLN A 7 -4.20 7.92 3.46
C GLN A 7 -5.42 7.95 4.40
N GLY A 8 -6.55 8.51 3.96
CA GLY A 8 -7.79 8.53 4.75
C GLY A 8 -8.34 7.13 5.01
N ALA A 9 -8.23 6.21 4.06
CA ALA A 9 -8.62 4.81 4.26
C ALA A 9 -7.66 4.09 5.21
N ALA A 10 -6.35 4.38 5.14
CA ALA A 10 -5.36 3.80 6.04
C ALA A 10 -5.62 4.19 7.50
N MET A 11 -6.01 5.45 7.77
CA MET A 11 -6.42 5.90 9.10
C MET A 11 -7.62 5.12 9.64
N LEU A 12 -8.63 4.86 8.80
CA LEU A 12 -9.80 4.07 9.18
C LEU A 12 -9.44 2.61 9.45
N LEU A 13 -8.61 2.00 8.60
CA LEU A 13 -8.18 0.62 8.77
C LEU A 13 -7.35 0.42 10.05
N GLU A 14 -6.44 1.34 10.36
CA GLU A 14 -5.68 1.30 11.61
C GLU A 14 -6.62 1.37 12.83
N PHE A 15 -7.57 2.30 12.79
CA PHE A 15 -8.57 2.44 13.85
C PHE A 15 -9.44 1.20 14.04
N ILE A 16 -9.93 0.61 12.95
CA ILE A 16 -10.76 -0.61 12.98
C ILE A 16 -9.96 -1.77 13.56
N ARG A 17 -8.72 -1.94 13.13
CA ARG A 17 -7.84 -3.00 13.66
C ARG A 17 -7.65 -2.86 15.17
N GLU A 18 -7.32 -1.67 15.64
CA GLU A 18 -7.17 -1.43 17.07
C GLU A 18 -8.48 -1.72 17.83
N ALA A 19 -9.63 -1.31 17.28
CA ALA A 19 -10.94 -1.57 17.87
C ALA A 19 -11.28 -3.07 17.95
N GLU A 20 -10.91 -3.85 16.93
CA GLU A 20 -11.24 -5.26 16.81
C GLU A 20 -10.32 -6.17 17.64
N VAL A 21 -9.02 -5.85 17.72
CA VAL A 21 -8.03 -6.74 18.37
C VAL A 21 -7.36 -6.15 19.60
N GLY A 22 -7.62 -4.88 19.93
CA GLY A 22 -7.07 -4.19 21.11
C GLY A 22 -5.56 -3.93 21.03
N SER A 23 -4.93 -4.08 19.87
CA SER A 23 -3.49 -3.88 19.67
C SER A 23 -3.19 -3.34 18.27
N SER A 24 -2.05 -2.65 18.16
CA SER A 24 -1.48 -2.21 16.90
C SER A 24 -0.25 -3.04 16.52
N GLY A 25 0.21 -2.93 15.28
CA GLY A 25 1.43 -3.58 14.80
C GLY A 25 1.19 -4.93 14.10
N ARG A 26 2.23 -5.76 14.02
CA ARG A 26 2.18 -6.97 13.17
C ARG A 26 1.41 -8.13 13.80
N ALA A 27 1.43 -8.24 15.13
CA ALA A 27 0.77 -9.32 15.85
C ALA A 27 -0.77 -9.29 15.68
N SER A 28 -1.36 -8.12 15.42
CA SER A 28 -2.81 -7.98 15.20
C SER A 28 -3.32 -8.85 14.05
N TYR A 29 -2.49 -9.09 13.03
CA TYR A 29 -2.87 -9.87 11.84
C TYR A 29 -2.96 -11.37 12.10
N ASP A 30 -2.47 -11.84 13.25
CA ASP A 30 -2.52 -13.25 13.66
C ASP A 30 -3.58 -13.52 14.74
N VAL A 31 -4.34 -12.50 15.18
CA VAL A 31 -5.33 -12.65 16.25
C VAL A 31 -6.55 -13.44 15.77
N ILE A 32 -6.93 -14.45 16.54
CA ILE A 32 -8.20 -15.18 16.39
C ILE A 32 -9.10 -14.82 17.56
N TYR A 33 -10.41 -14.87 17.36
CA TYR A 33 -11.39 -14.67 18.43
C TYR A 33 -11.02 -15.42 19.72
N GLY A 34 -11.12 -14.73 20.85
CA GLY A 34 -10.73 -15.26 22.17
C GLY A 34 -9.23 -15.49 22.34
N HIS A 35 -8.39 -14.89 21.50
CA HIS A 35 -6.93 -15.04 21.49
C HIS A 35 -6.44 -16.50 21.33
N ASN A 36 -7.20 -17.32 20.59
CA ASN A 36 -6.94 -18.76 20.42
C ASN A 36 -5.87 -19.10 19.37
N GLN A 37 -5.13 -18.11 18.84
CA GLN A 37 -4.13 -18.34 17.78
C GLN A 37 -2.96 -19.24 18.19
N GLY A 38 -2.70 -19.40 19.48
CA GLY A 38 -1.70 -20.35 19.98
C GLY A 38 -2.02 -21.82 19.68
N GLY A 39 -3.29 -22.15 19.37
CA GLY A 39 -3.71 -23.49 18.97
C GLY A 39 -3.51 -23.80 17.49
N LEU A 40 -3.03 -22.85 16.67
CA LEU A 40 -2.77 -23.11 15.26
C LEU A 40 -1.42 -23.78 15.05
N ALA A 41 -1.36 -24.71 14.09
CA ALA A 41 -0.10 -25.36 13.69
C ALA A 41 0.93 -24.39 13.09
N LYS A 42 0.49 -23.23 12.61
CA LYS A 42 1.34 -22.15 12.08
C LYS A 42 0.62 -20.80 12.24
N PRO A 43 1.35 -19.67 12.22
CA PRO A 43 0.75 -18.34 12.27
C PRO A 43 -0.33 -18.17 11.18
N LEU A 44 -1.40 -17.43 11.50
CA LEU A 44 -2.51 -17.19 10.60
C LEU A 44 -2.02 -16.53 9.29
N THR A 45 -1.08 -15.59 9.39
CA THR A 45 -0.45 -14.90 8.26
C THR A 45 0.42 -15.81 7.38
N ALA A 46 0.75 -17.02 7.85
CA ALA A 46 1.44 -18.05 7.06
C ALA A 46 0.48 -19.07 6.42
N MET A 47 -0.82 -18.96 6.67
CA MET A 47 -1.88 -19.78 6.05
C MET A 47 -2.31 -19.18 4.70
N THR A 48 -2.81 -20.02 3.80
CA THR A 48 -3.54 -19.53 2.63
C THR A 48 -5.00 -19.21 2.98
N VAL A 49 -5.70 -18.44 2.16
CA VAL A 49 -7.13 -18.14 2.36
C VAL A 49 -7.95 -19.43 2.51
N ALA A 50 -7.69 -20.44 1.68
CA ALA A 50 -8.37 -21.73 1.76
C ALA A 50 -8.09 -22.47 3.08
N GLN A 51 -6.85 -22.40 3.58
CA GLN A 51 -6.50 -22.98 4.88
C GLN A 51 -7.20 -22.24 6.03
N VAL A 52 -7.28 -20.91 5.99
CA VAL A 52 -8.01 -20.11 6.98
C VAL A 52 -9.49 -20.50 6.98
N LEU A 53 -10.14 -20.56 5.81
CA LEU A 53 -11.55 -20.96 5.69
C LEU A 53 -11.83 -22.37 6.20
N ALA A 54 -10.89 -23.30 5.99
CA ALA A 54 -10.97 -24.66 6.49
C ALA A 54 -10.89 -24.67 8.02
N ALA A 55 -9.92 -23.96 8.61
CA ALA A 55 -9.76 -23.87 10.06
C ALA A 55 -10.97 -23.21 10.74
N GLN A 56 -11.49 -22.14 10.15
CA GLN A 56 -12.67 -21.41 10.64
C GLN A 56 -13.94 -22.26 10.75
N LYS A 57 -14.04 -23.41 10.06
CA LYS A 57 -15.25 -24.25 10.02
C LYS A 57 -15.70 -24.71 11.42
N GLY A 58 -14.76 -24.95 12.34
CA GLY A 58 -15.04 -25.41 13.70
C GLY A 58 -15.05 -24.31 14.77
N TRP A 59 -14.50 -23.13 14.47
CA TRP A 59 -14.21 -22.12 15.49
C TRP A 59 -15.43 -21.53 16.17
N SER A 60 -16.56 -21.34 15.47
CA SER A 60 -17.79 -20.87 16.12
C SER A 60 -18.25 -21.82 17.23
N LYS A 61 -18.11 -23.15 17.04
CA LYS A 61 -18.46 -24.13 18.07
C LYS A 61 -17.39 -24.21 19.17
N ALA A 62 -16.12 -24.09 18.82
CA ALA A 62 -15.00 -24.26 19.76
C ALA A 62 -14.71 -23.00 20.59
N HIS A 63 -14.91 -21.81 20.02
CA HIS A 63 -14.46 -20.53 20.56
C HIS A 63 -15.59 -19.48 20.64
N GLY A 64 -16.75 -19.72 20.03
CA GLY A 64 -17.88 -18.79 19.99
C GLY A 64 -17.96 -17.94 18.71
N SER A 65 -16.84 -17.72 18.02
CA SER A 65 -16.80 -17.00 16.74
C SER A 65 -15.75 -17.58 15.79
N SER A 66 -15.94 -17.33 14.49
CA SER A 66 -14.97 -17.69 13.44
C SER A 66 -14.04 -16.52 13.06
N ALA A 67 -14.12 -15.39 13.76
CA ALA A 67 -13.38 -14.20 13.42
C ALA A 67 -11.85 -14.41 13.45
N ALA A 68 -11.18 -13.87 12.43
CA ALA A 68 -9.76 -14.08 12.18
C ALA A 68 -9.07 -12.81 11.68
N GLY A 69 -7.83 -12.61 12.12
CA GLY A 69 -6.94 -11.56 11.66
C GLY A 69 -7.26 -10.17 12.22
N ALA A 70 -6.53 -9.19 11.69
CA ALA A 70 -6.56 -7.80 12.17
C ALA A 70 -7.93 -7.15 12.08
N TYR A 71 -8.77 -7.62 11.15
CA TYR A 71 -10.10 -7.07 10.89
C TYR A 71 -11.22 -8.05 11.21
N GLN A 72 -10.90 -9.12 11.97
CA GLN A 72 -11.86 -10.10 12.49
C GLN A 72 -12.80 -10.68 11.41
N PHE A 73 -12.23 -11.09 10.28
CA PHE A 73 -13.00 -11.64 9.15
C PHE A 73 -13.75 -12.91 9.57
N MET A 74 -15.07 -12.87 9.52
CA MET A 74 -15.92 -14.05 9.70
C MET A 74 -15.75 -15.01 8.51
N ARG A 75 -15.91 -16.32 8.75
CA ARG A 75 -15.83 -17.33 7.69
C ARG A 75 -16.75 -17.04 6.51
N ALA A 76 -17.98 -16.65 6.79
CA ALA A 76 -18.98 -16.32 5.77
C ALA A 76 -18.55 -15.10 4.94
N THR A 77 -18.02 -14.06 5.60
CA THR A 77 -17.49 -12.86 4.93
C THR A 77 -16.30 -13.20 4.03
N LEU A 78 -15.33 -13.96 4.54
CA LEU A 78 -14.14 -14.34 3.76
C LEU A 78 -14.50 -15.24 2.56
N ALA A 79 -15.45 -16.17 2.75
CA ALA A 79 -15.98 -16.99 1.66
C ALA A 79 -16.77 -16.17 0.62
N GLY A 80 -17.48 -15.12 1.07
CA GLY A 80 -18.14 -14.16 0.18
C GLY A 80 -17.14 -13.36 -0.65
N LEU A 81 -16.06 -12.88 -0.03
CA LEU A 81 -14.99 -12.13 -0.70
C LEU A 81 -14.33 -12.95 -1.81
N LEU A 82 -14.17 -14.27 -1.66
CA LEU A 82 -13.68 -15.15 -2.74
C LEU A 82 -14.59 -15.18 -3.98
N LYS A 83 -15.89 -14.90 -3.80
CA LYS A 83 -16.85 -14.84 -4.90
C LYS A 83 -16.95 -13.44 -5.49
N GLU A 84 -16.79 -12.42 -4.64
CA GLU A 84 -16.96 -11.01 -4.99
C GLU A 84 -15.70 -10.41 -5.65
N VAL A 85 -14.51 -10.82 -5.21
CA VAL A 85 -13.24 -10.21 -5.62
C VAL A 85 -12.57 -11.08 -6.69
N ALA A 86 -12.63 -10.64 -7.95
CA ALA A 86 -12.18 -11.42 -9.11
C ALA A 86 -10.70 -11.88 -9.06
N TRP A 87 -9.82 -11.08 -8.45
CA TRP A 87 -8.40 -11.43 -8.33
C TRP A 87 -8.08 -12.30 -7.12
N LEU A 88 -9.02 -12.46 -6.16
CA LEU A 88 -8.78 -13.21 -4.94
C LEU A 88 -8.87 -14.71 -5.22
N ARG A 89 -7.86 -15.45 -4.76
CA ARG A 89 -7.78 -16.91 -4.92
C ARG A 89 -7.53 -17.58 -3.58
N GLY A 90 -7.95 -18.84 -3.45
CA GLY A 90 -7.82 -19.61 -2.21
C GLY A 90 -6.37 -19.97 -1.84
N ASP A 91 -5.46 -19.96 -2.81
CA ASP A 91 -4.03 -20.24 -2.66
C ASP A 91 -3.21 -19.00 -2.24
N HIS A 92 -3.79 -17.80 -2.30
CA HIS A 92 -3.14 -16.58 -1.81
C HIS A 92 -2.88 -16.69 -0.30
N ARG A 93 -1.72 -16.18 0.14
CA ARG A 93 -1.37 -16.11 1.56
C ARG A 93 -2.26 -15.07 2.25
N PHE A 94 -2.83 -15.43 3.40
CA PHE A 94 -3.62 -14.55 4.25
C PHE A 94 -2.75 -13.62 5.10
N ASP A 95 -1.74 -13.03 4.46
CA ASP A 95 -0.79 -12.13 5.09
C ASP A 95 -1.38 -10.75 5.39
N ALA A 96 -0.59 -9.91 6.05
CA ALA A 96 -1.01 -8.56 6.42
C ALA A 96 -1.46 -7.71 5.23
N ALA A 97 -0.77 -7.83 4.09
CA ALA A 97 -1.07 -7.06 2.90
C ALA A 97 -2.41 -7.47 2.29
N LEU A 98 -2.68 -8.78 2.25
CA LEU A 98 -3.95 -9.29 1.78
C LEU A 98 -5.10 -8.86 2.71
N GLN A 99 -4.91 -8.98 4.02
CA GLN A 99 -5.90 -8.55 5.01
C GLN A 99 -6.25 -7.06 4.85
N ASP A 100 -5.26 -6.18 4.69
CA ASP A 100 -5.49 -4.75 4.47
C ASP A 100 -6.28 -4.47 3.17
N ARG A 101 -5.94 -5.17 2.07
CA ARG A 101 -6.67 -5.02 0.79
C ARG A 101 -8.11 -5.49 0.89
N LEU A 102 -8.36 -6.61 1.57
CA LEU A 102 -9.71 -7.12 1.78
C LEU A 102 -10.52 -6.20 2.70
N ALA A 103 -9.90 -5.64 3.74
CA ALA A 103 -10.57 -4.67 4.61
C ALA A 103 -10.89 -3.36 3.87
N LEU A 104 -10.00 -2.89 2.99
CA LEU A 104 -10.28 -1.76 2.10
C LEU A 104 -11.47 -2.06 1.18
N HIS A 105 -11.56 -3.27 0.63
CA HIS A 105 -12.71 -3.70 -0.16
C HIS A 105 -14.01 -3.62 0.66
N LEU A 106 -14.00 -4.08 1.91
CA LEU A 106 -15.14 -3.97 2.82
C LEU A 106 -15.51 -2.51 3.14
N LEU A 107 -14.54 -1.62 3.34
CA LEU A 107 -14.78 -0.18 3.51
C LEU A 107 -15.50 0.41 2.28
N ASN A 108 -15.01 0.09 1.08
CA ASN A 108 -15.62 0.53 -0.17
C ASN A 108 -17.06 0.01 -0.31
N ARG A 109 -17.30 -1.27 0.02
CA ARG A 109 -18.64 -1.87 0.06
C ARG A 109 -19.60 -1.14 1.01
N ARG A 110 -19.08 -0.57 2.10
CA ARG A 110 -19.87 0.24 3.06
C ARG A 110 -20.02 1.71 2.65
N GLY A 111 -19.45 2.12 1.52
CA GLY A 111 -19.65 3.45 0.94
C GLY A 111 -18.55 4.45 1.28
N LEU A 112 -17.31 4.00 1.48
CA LEU A 112 -16.17 4.90 1.71
C LEU A 112 -16.07 5.99 0.63
N ALA A 113 -16.17 5.63 -0.65
CA ALA A 113 -16.11 6.60 -1.75
C ALA A 113 -17.22 7.65 -1.64
N ALA A 114 -18.48 7.22 -1.42
CA ALA A 114 -19.62 8.12 -1.22
C ALA A 114 -19.44 9.03 0.00
N PHE A 115 -18.84 8.52 1.09
CA PHE A 115 -18.56 9.33 2.28
C PHE A 115 -17.49 10.40 1.98
N LEU A 116 -16.40 10.02 1.32
CA LEU A 116 -15.33 10.95 0.96
C LEU A 116 -15.79 12.01 -0.06
N ALA A 117 -16.72 11.64 -0.94
CA ALA A 117 -17.38 12.56 -1.88
C ALA A 117 -18.45 13.45 -1.21
N GLY A 118 -18.83 13.18 0.04
CA GLY A 118 -19.88 13.91 0.76
C GLY A 118 -21.31 13.51 0.39
N GLU A 119 -21.50 12.45 -0.40
CA GLU A 119 -22.81 11.93 -0.81
C GLU A 119 -23.55 11.25 0.35
N ILE A 120 -22.81 10.65 1.29
CA ILE A 120 -23.37 10.13 2.55
C ILE A 120 -22.77 10.85 3.75
N GLY A 121 -23.63 11.22 4.69
CA GLY A 121 -23.22 11.87 5.93
C GLY A 121 -22.47 10.92 6.88
N ARG A 122 -21.73 11.53 7.82
CA ARG A 122 -20.94 10.81 8.84
C ARG A 122 -21.73 9.77 9.62
N ALA A 123 -22.94 10.11 10.08
CA ALA A 123 -23.77 9.20 10.86
C ALA A 123 -24.20 7.96 10.07
N GLU A 124 -24.56 8.14 8.79
CA GLU A 124 -24.95 7.03 7.91
C GLU A 124 -23.75 6.14 7.57
N PHE A 125 -22.59 6.73 7.24
CA PHE A 125 -21.39 5.94 6.99
C PHE A 125 -20.96 5.17 8.24
N ALA A 126 -20.95 5.79 9.42
CA ALA A 126 -20.65 5.10 10.68
C ALA A 126 -21.62 3.95 10.96
N ARG A 127 -22.93 4.14 10.69
CA ARG A 127 -23.92 3.06 10.79
C ARG A 127 -23.60 1.90 9.84
N ARG A 128 -23.20 2.19 8.59
CA ARG A 128 -22.78 1.17 7.62
C ARG A 128 -21.51 0.45 8.03
N LEU A 129 -20.54 1.15 8.63
CA LEU A 129 -19.33 0.54 9.20
C LEU A 129 -19.68 -0.39 10.36
N ALA A 130 -20.60 0.01 11.25
CA ALA A 130 -21.07 -0.82 12.37
C ALA A 130 -21.83 -2.09 11.91
N MET A 131 -22.32 -2.14 10.66
CA MET A 131 -22.89 -3.34 10.05
C MET A 131 -21.83 -4.31 9.49
N GLU A 132 -20.55 -3.91 9.46
CA GLU A 132 -19.43 -4.75 9.07
C GLU A 132 -18.60 -5.16 10.29
N TRP A 133 -18.30 -4.19 11.16
CA TRP A 133 -17.48 -4.34 12.35
C TRP A 133 -18.30 -4.07 13.60
N ALA A 134 -18.63 -5.13 14.33
CA ALA A 134 -19.52 -5.05 15.49
C ALA A 134 -18.93 -4.25 16.65
N SER A 135 -17.60 -4.08 16.69
CA SER A 135 -16.88 -3.24 17.65
C SER A 135 -17.18 -1.74 17.48
N LEU A 136 -17.72 -1.32 16.34
CA LEU A 136 -17.98 0.09 16.07
C LEU A 136 -19.37 0.53 16.56
N PRO A 137 -19.49 1.72 17.16
CA PRO A 137 -20.75 2.27 17.59
C PRO A 137 -21.54 2.89 16.42
N VAL A 138 -22.86 2.89 16.54
CA VAL A 138 -23.69 3.85 15.80
C VAL A 138 -23.55 5.24 16.42
N LEU A 139 -23.58 6.29 15.59
CA LEU A 139 -23.42 7.68 16.04
C LEU A 139 -24.74 8.38 16.37
N THR A 140 -25.86 7.80 15.96
CA THR A 140 -27.20 8.30 16.24
C THR A 140 -28.13 7.13 16.53
N ASP A 141 -29.24 7.42 17.19
CA ASP A 141 -30.30 6.44 17.37
C ASP A 141 -30.78 5.94 16.00
N SER A 142 -30.85 4.62 15.83
CA SER A 142 -31.15 4.02 14.54
C SER A 142 -31.73 2.61 14.69
N LYS A 143 -32.20 2.04 13.58
CA LYS A 143 -32.60 0.64 13.53
C LYS A 143 -31.34 -0.22 13.52
N GLY A 144 -31.16 -1.03 14.55
CA GLY A 144 -30.13 -2.07 14.60
C GLY A 144 -30.62 -3.38 13.99
N SER A 145 -29.80 -4.44 14.11
CA SER A 145 -30.09 -5.75 13.53
C SER A 145 -31.36 -6.41 14.11
N ARG A 146 -31.55 -6.33 15.43
CA ARG A 146 -32.69 -6.95 16.14
C ARG A 146 -33.63 -5.96 16.81
N GLN A 147 -33.12 -4.79 17.16
CA GLN A 147 -33.84 -3.77 17.92
C GLN A 147 -33.37 -2.37 17.54
N ARG A 148 -34.06 -1.34 18.02
CA ARG A 148 -33.51 0.02 17.97
C ARG A 148 -32.26 0.10 18.84
N VAL A 149 -31.23 0.74 18.31
CA VAL A 149 -29.97 0.97 18.98
C VAL A 149 -29.79 2.46 19.21
N ARG A 150 -29.21 2.81 20.35
CA ARG A 150 -28.89 4.18 20.73
C ARG A 150 -27.46 4.53 20.33
N ARG A 151 -27.16 5.82 20.21
CA ARG A 151 -25.78 6.31 20.05
C ARG A 151 -24.82 5.61 21.03
N GLY A 152 -23.68 5.15 20.52
CA GLY A 152 -22.67 4.42 21.31
C GLY A 152 -22.88 2.92 21.40
N GLN A 153 -24.00 2.38 20.93
CA GLN A 153 -24.22 0.93 20.87
C GLN A 153 -23.74 0.35 19.54
N SER A 154 -23.38 -0.93 19.56
CA SER A 154 -23.16 -1.70 18.33
C SER A 154 -24.47 -1.80 17.53
N TYR A 155 -24.36 -1.90 16.21
CA TYR A 155 -25.51 -2.25 15.35
C TYR A 155 -26.19 -3.57 15.79
N TYR A 156 -25.45 -4.43 16.49
CA TYR A 156 -25.86 -5.75 16.95
C TYR A 156 -26.20 -5.84 18.44
N ALA A 157 -26.34 -4.72 19.17
CA ALA A 157 -26.52 -4.67 20.64
C ALA A 157 -27.78 -5.36 21.23
N GLY A 158 -28.49 -6.20 20.46
CA GLY A 158 -29.60 -7.04 20.92
C GLY A 158 -29.39 -8.54 20.70
N ASP A 159 -28.19 -8.97 20.30
CA ASP A 159 -27.89 -10.40 20.08
C ASP A 159 -27.29 -11.11 21.30
N GLY A 160 -27.01 -10.37 22.37
CA GLY A 160 -26.43 -10.89 23.61
C GLY A 160 -24.92 -11.15 23.56
N GLN A 161 -24.26 -10.89 22.42
CA GLN A 161 -22.83 -11.18 22.23
C GLN A 161 -22.04 -9.93 21.80
N ASN A 162 -22.59 -9.14 20.89
CA ASN A 162 -21.90 -8.03 20.27
C ASN A 162 -22.11 -6.70 21.02
N ARG A 163 -21.02 -5.95 21.18
CA ARG A 163 -20.99 -4.63 21.82
C ARG A 163 -19.97 -3.74 21.13
N ALA A 164 -20.23 -2.44 21.15
CA ALA A 164 -19.25 -1.47 20.69
C ALA A 164 -18.09 -1.42 21.71
N LEU A 165 -16.87 -1.37 21.19
CA LEU A 165 -15.63 -1.34 21.98
C LEU A 165 -14.96 0.03 21.94
N VAL A 166 -15.46 0.95 21.11
CA VAL A 166 -14.95 2.31 20.97
C VAL A 166 -16.05 3.33 21.24
N ARG A 167 -15.65 4.49 21.77
CA ARG A 167 -16.56 5.62 22.02
C ARG A 167 -16.95 6.31 20.70
N PRO A 168 -18.21 6.78 20.55
CA PRO A 168 -18.65 7.54 19.37
C PRO A 168 -17.72 8.68 18.97
N GLU A 169 -17.22 9.43 19.95
CA GLU A 169 -16.39 10.61 19.72
C GLU A 169 -15.06 10.24 19.03
N ARG A 170 -14.53 9.05 19.36
CA ARG A 170 -13.31 8.52 18.75
C ARG A 170 -13.54 8.19 17.27
N LEU A 171 -14.66 7.53 16.97
CA LEU A 171 -15.06 7.22 15.59
C LEU A 171 -15.32 8.51 14.79
N GLU A 172 -16.01 9.50 15.37
CA GLU A 172 -16.26 10.79 14.74
C GLU A 172 -14.95 11.53 14.38
N GLY A 173 -13.98 11.51 15.30
CA GLY A 173 -12.66 12.09 15.08
C GLY A 173 -11.92 11.45 13.91
N VAL A 174 -11.86 10.11 13.86
CA VAL A 174 -11.18 9.40 12.78
C VAL A 174 -11.88 9.60 11.43
N LEU A 175 -13.22 9.60 11.41
CA LEU A 175 -13.98 9.91 10.19
C LEU A 175 -13.71 11.34 9.70
N GLY A 176 -13.60 12.31 10.61
CA GLY A 176 -13.21 13.68 10.30
C GLY A 176 -11.80 13.78 9.72
N ALA A 177 -10.83 13.10 10.35
CA ALA A 177 -9.44 13.07 9.90
C ALA A 177 -9.29 12.42 8.52
N ALA A 178 -9.98 11.30 8.28
CA ALA A 178 -9.98 10.61 7.00
C ALA A 178 -10.54 11.48 5.87
N LEU A 179 -11.64 12.21 6.13
CA LEU A 179 -12.22 13.13 5.17
C LEU A 179 -11.29 14.32 4.89
N ALA A 180 -10.65 14.89 5.93
CA ALA A 180 -9.70 15.99 5.78
C ALA A 180 -8.48 15.59 4.95
N ALA A 181 -7.88 14.42 5.24
CA ALA A 181 -6.75 13.89 4.49
C ALA A 181 -7.11 13.67 3.00
N SER A 182 -8.32 13.18 2.73
CA SER A 182 -8.79 13.01 1.35
C SER A 182 -8.95 14.34 0.60
N LYS A 183 -9.42 15.40 1.29
CA LYS A 183 -9.54 16.74 0.68
C LYS A 183 -8.18 17.35 0.37
N GLN A 184 -7.23 17.26 1.30
CA GLN A 184 -5.87 17.75 1.11
C GLN A 184 -5.18 17.08 -0.08
N LEU A 185 -5.35 15.75 -0.24
CA LEU A 185 -4.83 15.04 -1.41
C LEU A 185 -5.48 15.54 -2.71
N GLY A 186 -6.79 15.76 -2.70
CA GLY A 186 -7.51 16.30 -3.85
C GLY A 186 -7.06 17.71 -4.23
N GLU A 187 -6.83 18.57 -3.24
CA GLU A 187 -6.31 19.93 -3.42
C GLU A 187 -4.87 19.92 -3.95
N ALA A 188 -3.98 19.11 -3.37
CA ALA A 188 -2.61 18.96 -3.84
C ALA A 188 -2.56 18.44 -5.29
N ASN A 189 -3.41 17.47 -5.63
CA ASN A 189 -3.50 16.95 -7.01
C ASN A 189 -3.99 18.03 -7.98
N ARG A 190 -4.97 18.85 -7.59
CA ARG A 190 -5.43 19.99 -8.40
C ARG A 190 -4.36 21.06 -8.54
N GLU A 191 -3.57 21.32 -7.50
CA GLU A 191 -2.46 22.28 -7.56
C GLU A 191 -1.36 21.79 -8.50
N ILE A 192 -1.04 20.49 -8.48
CA ILE A 192 -0.11 19.86 -9.43
C ILE A 192 -0.66 19.97 -10.87
N GLU A 193 -1.96 19.74 -11.08
CA GLU A 193 -2.59 19.82 -12.40
C GLU A 193 -2.76 21.26 -12.90
N ALA A 194 -3.03 22.20 -11.99
CA ALA A 194 -3.20 23.63 -12.30
C ALA A 194 -1.87 24.41 -12.33
N ALA A 195 -0.77 23.83 -11.85
CA ALA A 195 0.54 24.44 -11.95
C ALA A 195 0.84 24.70 -13.44
N PRO A 196 1.18 25.94 -13.84
CA PRO A 196 1.51 26.22 -15.21
C PRO A 196 2.63 25.26 -15.62
N VAL A 197 2.41 24.52 -16.71
CA VAL A 197 3.47 23.72 -17.33
C VAL A 197 4.57 24.72 -17.65
N ALA A 198 5.57 24.80 -16.76
CA ALA A 198 6.74 25.63 -17.00
C ALA A 198 7.22 25.25 -18.40
N PRO A 199 7.43 26.22 -19.31
CA PRO A 199 7.83 25.89 -20.66
C PRO A 199 9.01 24.95 -20.52
N VAL A 200 8.86 23.74 -21.08
CA VAL A 200 9.94 22.75 -21.11
C VAL A 200 11.13 23.51 -21.64
N ARG A 201 12.07 23.86 -20.75
CA ARG A 201 13.30 24.53 -21.15
C ARG A 201 13.97 23.48 -22.02
N THR A 202 13.85 23.66 -23.33
CA THR A 202 14.57 22.84 -24.30
C THR A 202 16.03 22.97 -23.91
N ARG A 203 16.56 21.93 -23.24
CA ARG A 203 17.98 21.88 -22.93
C ARG A 203 18.65 21.90 -24.30
N LYS A 204 19.43 22.96 -24.58
CA LYS A 204 20.20 23.06 -25.81
C LYS A 204 20.96 21.74 -26.01
N PRO A 205 20.96 21.17 -27.22
CA PRO A 205 21.61 19.89 -27.46
C PRO A 205 23.08 19.98 -27.02
N VAL A 206 23.51 18.97 -26.26
CA VAL A 206 24.86 18.88 -25.67
C VAL A 206 25.97 18.97 -26.73
N SER A 207 25.63 18.79 -28.01
CA SER A 207 26.49 18.92 -29.18
C SER A 207 27.13 20.31 -29.39
N ARG A 208 26.66 21.37 -28.71
CA ARG A 208 27.26 22.72 -28.79
C ARG A 208 27.77 23.29 -27.45
N SER A 209 27.88 22.48 -26.39
CA SER A 209 28.44 22.96 -25.14
C SER A 209 29.97 22.86 -25.17
N GLY A 210 30.67 23.99 -25.23
CA GLY A 210 32.14 24.03 -25.19
C GLY A 210 32.72 23.30 -23.97
N ARG A 211 31.96 23.25 -22.87
CA ARG A 211 32.30 22.53 -21.63
C ARG A 211 32.36 21.00 -21.82
N PHE A 212 31.56 20.41 -22.71
CA PHE A 212 31.61 18.97 -22.98
C PHE A 212 32.95 18.56 -23.61
N TRP A 213 33.42 19.32 -24.60
CA TRP A 213 34.75 19.10 -25.19
C TRP A 213 35.89 19.38 -24.20
N THR A 214 35.72 20.35 -23.30
CA THR A 214 36.70 20.56 -22.22
C THR A 214 36.79 19.35 -21.31
N TRP A 215 35.67 18.75 -20.88
CA TRP A 215 35.70 17.55 -20.04
C TRP A 215 36.19 16.30 -20.78
N LEU A 216 35.85 16.14 -22.07
CA LEU A 216 36.34 15.04 -22.90
C LEU A 216 37.86 15.11 -23.10
N LEU A 217 38.42 16.30 -23.37
CA LEU A 217 39.86 16.51 -23.54
C LEU A 217 40.62 16.38 -22.21
N THR A 218 40.05 16.87 -21.10
CA THR A 218 40.67 16.73 -19.77
C THR A 218 40.64 15.28 -19.29
N ALA A 219 39.59 14.50 -19.59
CA ALA A 219 39.55 13.07 -19.31
C ALA A 219 40.49 12.25 -20.22
N GLY A 220 40.73 12.68 -21.46
CA GLY A 220 41.74 12.08 -22.34
C GLY A 220 43.17 12.32 -21.83
N GLY A 221 43.45 13.50 -21.26
CA GLY A 221 44.74 13.83 -20.67
C GLY A 221 45.07 13.02 -19.41
N THR A 222 44.08 12.68 -18.59
CA THR A 222 44.30 11.87 -17.37
C THR A 222 44.53 10.39 -17.66
N ILE A 223 44.05 9.87 -18.79
CA ILE A 223 44.30 8.48 -19.23
C ILE A 223 45.78 8.24 -19.55
N LEU A 224 46.47 9.21 -20.18
CA LEU A 224 47.91 9.08 -20.46
C LEU A 224 48.76 9.10 -19.18
N THR A 225 48.38 9.88 -18.18
CA THR A 225 49.09 9.93 -16.89
C THR A 225 48.83 8.69 -16.04
N ALA A 226 47.60 8.14 -16.07
CA ALA A 226 47.28 6.90 -15.36
C ALA A 226 48.04 5.68 -15.90
N LEU A 227 48.31 5.63 -17.21
CA LEU A 227 49.15 4.60 -17.84
C LEU A 227 50.60 4.61 -17.34
N LYS A 228 51.13 5.78 -16.97
CA LYS A 228 52.50 5.95 -16.45
C LYS A 228 52.61 5.57 -14.96
N GLU A 229 51.59 5.91 -14.16
CA GLU A 229 51.51 5.61 -12.72
C GLU A 229 51.24 4.13 -12.42
N LEU A 230 50.54 3.40 -13.29
CA LEU A 230 50.22 1.97 -13.12
C LEU A 230 51.37 1.01 -13.51
N ASN A 231 52.57 1.53 -13.79
CA ASN A 231 53.75 0.75 -14.21
C ASN A 231 53.51 -0.20 -15.41
N LEU A 232 52.56 0.15 -16.29
CA LEU A 232 52.22 -0.61 -17.50
C LEU A 232 53.25 -0.43 -18.64
N VAL A 233 54.32 0.34 -18.39
CA VAL A 233 55.42 0.62 -19.33
C VAL A 233 56.33 -0.59 -19.55
N ALA A 234 56.25 -1.62 -18.70
CA ALA A 234 56.99 -2.88 -18.85
C ALA A 234 56.28 -3.92 -19.74
N LEU A 235 55.05 -3.66 -20.21
CA LEU A 235 54.33 -4.55 -21.12
C LEU A 235 54.71 -4.30 -22.58
N ASP A 236 54.68 -5.36 -23.38
CA ASP A 236 54.83 -5.30 -24.83
C ASP A 236 53.85 -4.27 -25.42
N TRP A 237 54.36 -3.44 -26.34
CA TRP A 237 53.60 -2.37 -27.00
C TRP A 237 52.31 -2.86 -27.67
N ARG A 238 52.25 -4.13 -28.09
CA ARG A 238 51.04 -4.76 -28.65
C ARG A 238 49.94 -4.90 -27.59
N VAL A 239 50.31 -5.20 -26.35
CA VAL A 239 49.36 -5.33 -25.23
C VAL A 239 48.85 -3.96 -24.79
N GLN A 240 49.71 -2.94 -24.81
CA GLN A 240 49.31 -1.56 -24.55
C GLN A 240 48.29 -1.05 -25.56
N LEU A 241 48.48 -1.33 -26.86
CA LEU A 241 47.51 -1.00 -27.90
C LEU A 241 46.17 -1.75 -27.73
N ALA A 242 46.22 -3.03 -27.32
CA ALA A 242 45.01 -3.80 -27.06
C ALA A 242 44.20 -3.25 -25.87
N ILE A 243 44.87 -2.85 -24.79
CA ILE A 243 44.22 -2.23 -23.62
C ILE A 243 43.63 -0.87 -23.99
N LEU A 244 44.37 -0.05 -24.73
CA LEU A 244 43.88 1.25 -25.21
C LEU A 244 42.63 1.08 -26.09
N ALA A 245 42.65 0.13 -27.02
CA ALA A 245 41.52 -0.19 -27.88
C ALA A 245 40.30 -0.68 -27.07
N ALA A 246 40.52 -1.48 -26.02
CA ALA A 246 39.45 -1.94 -25.14
C ALA A 246 38.82 -0.79 -24.32
N ILE A 247 39.65 0.12 -23.77
CA ILE A 247 39.17 1.30 -23.02
C ILE A 247 38.38 2.23 -23.94
N ILE A 248 38.90 2.52 -25.13
CA ILE A 248 38.20 3.34 -26.13
C ILE A 248 36.89 2.67 -26.55
N GLY A 249 36.92 1.36 -26.81
CA GLY A 249 35.72 0.59 -27.16
C GLY A 249 34.64 0.64 -26.07
N PHE A 250 35.03 0.51 -24.80
CA PHE A 250 34.10 0.61 -23.67
C PHE A 250 33.53 2.03 -23.51
N ALA A 251 34.36 3.06 -23.69
CA ALA A 251 33.92 4.45 -23.66
C ALA A 251 32.91 4.75 -24.80
N VAL A 252 33.20 4.28 -26.02
CA VAL A 252 32.30 4.42 -27.18
C VAL A 252 30.98 3.67 -26.93
N TYR A 253 31.04 2.44 -26.41
CA TYR A 253 29.85 1.66 -26.08
C TYR A 253 29.01 2.32 -24.98
N ALA A 254 29.64 2.81 -23.91
CA ALA A 254 28.96 3.49 -22.81
C ALA A 254 28.24 4.76 -23.31
N ILE A 255 28.90 5.58 -24.13
CA ILE A 255 28.29 6.76 -24.75
C ILE A 255 27.13 6.36 -25.67
N TRP A 256 27.28 5.32 -26.48
CA TRP A 256 26.23 4.84 -27.39
C TRP A 256 25.03 4.19 -26.66
N SER A 257 25.25 3.61 -25.48
CA SER A 257 24.22 2.96 -24.65
C SER A 257 23.34 3.94 -23.87
N MET A 258 23.76 5.20 -23.71
CA MET A 258 23.00 6.22 -23.00
C MET A 258 21.74 6.62 -23.79
N PRO A 259 20.53 6.51 -23.19
CA PRO A 259 19.27 6.88 -23.87
C PRO A 259 19.29 8.31 -24.42
N ALA A 260 19.85 9.25 -23.64
CA ALA A 260 19.98 10.65 -24.03
C ALA A 260 20.84 10.89 -25.29
N VAL A 261 21.80 10.01 -25.59
CA VAL A 261 22.66 10.12 -26.79
C VAL A 261 21.97 9.52 -28.01
N ARG A 262 21.25 8.39 -27.84
CA ARG A 262 20.44 7.77 -28.90
C ARG A 262 19.30 8.69 -29.36
N ASP A 263 18.67 9.37 -28.43
CA ASP A 263 17.64 10.37 -28.70
C ASP A 263 18.22 11.59 -29.44
N ALA A 264 19.42 12.04 -29.06
CA ALA A 264 20.09 13.18 -29.70
C ALA A 264 20.59 12.90 -31.13
N LEU A 265 20.85 11.62 -31.46
CA LEU A 265 21.28 11.18 -32.79
C LEU A 265 20.12 10.74 -33.70
N GLY A 266 18.87 10.78 -33.20
CA GLY A 266 17.69 10.40 -33.99
C GLY A 266 17.66 8.92 -34.37
N LEU A 267 18.31 8.05 -33.58
CA LEU A 267 18.43 6.61 -33.85
C LEU A 267 17.32 5.78 -33.21
N THR A 268 16.33 6.41 -32.58
CA THR A 268 15.14 5.75 -32.05
C THR A 268 14.12 5.54 -33.18
N ARG A 269 13.96 4.27 -33.60
CA ARG A 269 12.73 3.76 -34.22
C ARG A 269 11.95 2.99 -33.17
#